data_AF-A0AAU3I5U5-F1
#
_entry.id   AF-A0AAU3I5U5-F1
#
_cell.length_a   1.000
_cell.length_b   1.000
_cell.length_c   1.000
_cell.angle_alpha   90.00
_cell.angle_beta   90.00
_cell.angle_gamma   90.00
#
_symmetry.space_group_name_H-M   'P 1'
#
loop_
_entity.id
_entity.type
_entity.pdbx_description
1 polymer ?
#
loop_
_entity_poly.entity_id
_entity_poly.type
_entity_poly.pdbx_seq_one_letter_code
_entity_poly.pdbx_strand_id
1 'polypeptide(L)'
;MELYFGGSEIPGWRKMLAEEGVENVSLSYMGLRRRTKFVRPWLIADHYLEGQKVFLDSGAYTVNKADDDKYSVGELKEIAAQYEAFVQQNIDSLNMVSEFDAVVLGREWIEARREDFWEDIPDDKFLPIWHAEWGVEELDSLAQRYKRIGITQTDLDGRNLAPILNEITRKYGTLLHGVAMTKPAEMAAVTWDSVASTSWISPSQYGDTIVWTGRELKRYPKKYKDQARKRHRTLFQESGFDADKIEAGDNNEVLRFTIWSWQQLAASIEQHRSPEHPVTTSASGVLSTFSQMQEGVVDTTTGEMVNGVTTPTPRRERTRTNLPVIGLVQEKEVYTDPEDGVNKERNIPLLTTRSQSMRVCATCFLAQKCPAFDKDANCQYDIPVEVKTKPQMQALQNALIEMQMQRVLFMKMAEDLTGGYADPNLSGEIDRLQKLVKVSTELAQDSFSVKLEAKGNGGGAGMISRIFGKDAGEQMTSLERPVSADRMIESSSGFIDAEIVDVPTFFSQEG
;
A
#
# COMPACT_ATOMS: atom_id res chain seq x y z
N MET A 1 -15.05 10.46 8.46
CA MET A 1 -13.66 10.03 8.19
C MET A 1 -12.74 11.22 8.40
N GLU A 2 -11.86 11.17 9.39
CA GLU A 2 -10.86 12.22 9.62
C GLU A 2 -9.67 12.05 8.66
N LEU A 3 -9.17 13.15 8.08
CA LEU A 3 -7.97 13.15 7.24
C LEU A 3 -6.81 13.84 7.98
N TYR A 4 -5.78 13.08 8.33
CA TYR A 4 -4.55 13.56 8.94
C TYR A 4 -3.52 13.94 7.88
N PHE A 5 -3.13 15.21 7.87
CA PHE A 5 -2.09 15.73 6.96
C PHE A 5 -0.70 15.41 7.51
N GLY A 6 0.00 14.45 6.90
CA GLY A 6 1.34 14.03 7.30
C GLY A 6 2.43 15.00 6.83
N GLY A 7 3.59 14.95 7.49
CA GLY A 7 4.75 15.80 7.21
C GLY A 7 4.94 16.96 8.20
N SER A 8 4.14 17.02 9.26
CA SER A 8 4.21 18.13 10.23
C SER A 8 5.49 18.12 11.09
N GLU A 9 6.40 17.16 10.93
CA GLU A 9 7.77 17.24 11.45
C GLU A 9 8.57 18.40 10.82
N ILE A 10 8.16 18.91 9.65
CA ILE A 10 8.80 20.06 9.00
C ILE A 10 8.11 21.36 9.47
N PRO A 11 8.84 22.30 10.10
CA PRO A 11 8.24 23.52 10.64
C PRO A 11 7.44 24.34 9.61
N GLY A 12 7.95 24.47 8.38
CA GLY A 12 7.26 25.21 7.32
C GLY A 12 5.91 24.60 6.93
N TRP A 13 5.83 23.27 6.83
CA TRP A 13 4.57 22.57 6.56
C TRP A 13 3.63 22.61 7.76
N ARG A 14 4.15 22.45 8.98
CA ARG A 14 3.36 22.59 10.21
C ARG A 14 2.69 23.96 10.31
N LYS A 15 3.46 25.03 10.06
CA LYS A 15 2.95 26.40 10.04
C LYS A 15 1.87 26.59 8.98
N MET A 16 2.09 26.10 7.76
CA MET A 16 1.11 26.18 6.68
C MET A 16 -0.20 25.45 7.03
N LEU A 17 -0.12 24.24 7.59
CA LEU A 17 -1.30 23.49 8.02
C LEU A 17 -2.09 24.25 9.11
N ALA A 18 -1.38 24.89 10.05
CA ALA A 18 -2.00 25.73 11.07
C ALA A 18 -2.68 26.98 10.49
N GLU A 19 -2.01 27.68 9.56
CA GLU A 19 -2.54 28.88 8.88
C GLU A 19 -3.78 28.57 8.02
N GLU A 20 -3.83 27.38 7.39
CA GLU A 20 -4.98 26.91 6.62
C GLU A 20 -6.07 26.26 7.50
N GLY A 21 -5.96 26.34 8.83
CA GLY A 21 -6.97 25.83 9.76
C GLY A 21 -7.15 24.31 9.71
N VAL A 22 -6.11 23.56 9.35
CA VAL A 22 -6.17 22.09 9.34
C VAL A 22 -6.22 21.57 10.77
N GLU A 23 -7.32 20.91 11.11
CA GLU A 23 -7.54 20.35 12.45
C GLU A 23 -6.68 19.12 12.71
N ASN A 24 -6.59 18.19 11.75
CA ASN A 24 -5.96 16.88 11.95
C ASN A 24 -4.60 16.82 11.25
N VAL A 25 -3.53 16.63 12.01
CA VAL A 25 -2.15 16.65 11.52
C VAL A 25 -1.39 15.42 11.99
N SER A 26 -0.50 14.90 11.14
CA SER A 26 0.34 13.76 11.48
C SER A 26 1.82 14.14 11.49
N LEU A 27 2.51 13.66 12.53
CA LEU A 27 3.92 13.89 12.82
C LEU A 27 4.66 12.56 12.73
N SER A 28 5.71 12.47 11.91
CA SER A 28 6.59 11.30 11.92
C SER A 28 7.70 11.47 12.95
N TYR A 29 7.79 10.59 13.96
CA TYR A 29 8.89 10.60 14.93
C TYR A 29 10.24 10.36 14.27
N MET A 30 10.36 9.36 13.38
CA MET A 30 11.59 9.13 12.61
C MET A 30 11.94 10.30 11.70
N GLY A 31 10.94 11.01 11.15
CA GLY A 31 11.14 12.25 10.41
C GLY A 31 11.71 13.36 11.30
N LEU A 32 11.12 13.56 12.47
CA LEU A 32 11.53 14.56 13.47
C LEU A 32 12.94 14.27 14.01
N ARG A 33 13.24 13.01 14.34
CA ARG A 33 14.53 12.57 14.88
C ARG A 33 15.70 12.82 13.95
N ARG A 34 15.48 12.81 12.63
CA ARG A 34 16.53 13.16 11.65
C ARG A 34 16.89 14.63 11.67
N ARG A 35 16.01 15.47 12.23
CA ARG A 35 16.08 16.93 12.18
C ARG A 35 16.38 17.56 13.54
N THR A 36 16.03 16.85 14.61
CA THR A 36 16.06 17.37 15.98
C THR A 36 17.02 16.56 16.83
N LYS A 37 17.87 17.24 17.60
CA LYS A 37 18.86 16.61 18.49
C LYS A 37 18.31 16.25 19.89
N PHE A 38 17.05 16.58 20.18
CA PHE A 38 16.36 16.34 21.45
C PHE A 38 17.19 16.71 22.71
N VAL A 39 17.88 17.86 22.67
CA VAL A 39 18.69 18.35 23.81
C VAL A 39 17.80 18.71 25.01
N ARG A 40 16.54 19.07 24.75
CA ARG A 40 15.48 19.28 25.74
C ARG A 40 14.26 18.46 25.32
N PRO A 41 13.33 18.17 26.25
CA PRO A 41 12.04 17.59 25.91
C PRO A 41 11.38 18.41 24.81
N TRP A 42 10.99 17.73 23.73
CA TRP A 42 10.27 18.35 22.62
C TRP A 42 8.79 18.04 22.86
N LEU A 43 8.04 19.05 23.30
CA LEU A 43 6.65 18.90 23.71
C LEU A 43 5.72 19.24 22.55
N ILE A 44 4.78 18.36 22.24
CA ILE A 44 3.77 18.54 21.19
C ILE A 44 2.99 19.85 21.43
N ALA A 45 2.63 20.14 22.69
CA ALA A 45 1.91 21.36 23.05
C ALA A 45 2.64 22.67 22.69
N ASP A 46 3.97 22.67 22.62
CA ASP A 46 4.76 23.87 22.29
C ASP A 46 4.75 24.17 20.76
N HIS A 47 4.31 23.20 19.97
CA HIS A 47 4.51 23.20 18.52
C HIS A 47 3.22 23.18 17.69
N TYR A 48 2.08 22.84 18.30
CA TYR A 48 0.78 22.74 17.63
C TYR A 48 -0.25 23.65 18.31
N LEU A 49 -1.24 24.11 17.54
CA LEU A 49 -2.29 24.97 18.08
C LEU A 49 -3.20 24.21 19.05
N GLU A 50 -3.70 24.91 20.06
CA GLU A 50 -4.72 24.37 20.96
C GLU A 50 -5.96 23.96 20.13
N GLY A 51 -6.32 22.67 20.19
CA GLY A 51 -7.40 22.09 19.41
C GLY A 51 -7.00 21.35 18.12
N GLN A 52 -5.75 21.47 17.66
CA GLN A 52 -5.26 20.59 16.59
C GLN A 52 -5.10 19.16 17.10
N LYS A 53 -5.67 18.21 16.37
CA LYS A 53 -5.54 16.78 16.67
C LYS A 53 -4.24 16.24 16.09
N VAL A 54 -3.35 15.76 16.95
CA VAL A 54 -2.03 15.27 16.54
C VAL A 54 -2.00 13.75 16.55
N PHE A 55 -1.75 13.17 15.37
CA PHE A 55 -1.39 11.76 15.22
C PHE A 55 0.14 11.63 15.18
N LEU A 56 0.71 10.98 16.20
CA LEU A 56 2.12 10.63 16.21
C LEU A 56 2.35 9.28 15.51
N ASP A 57 2.95 9.32 14.34
CA ASP A 57 3.41 8.15 13.60
C ASP A 57 4.86 7.83 13.99
N SER A 58 5.13 6.60 14.38
CA SER A 58 6.49 6.11 14.64
C SER A 58 7.42 6.34 13.44
N GLY A 59 6.88 6.27 12.21
CA GLY A 59 7.66 6.34 10.98
C GLY A 59 8.45 5.07 10.68
N ALA A 60 8.13 3.96 11.34
CA ALA A 60 8.75 2.66 11.11
C ALA A 60 8.57 2.17 9.67
N TYR A 61 7.54 2.63 8.94
CA TYR A 61 7.43 2.40 7.49
C TYR A 61 8.74 2.74 6.73
N THR A 62 9.43 3.82 7.10
CA THR A 62 10.70 4.20 6.47
C THR A 62 11.85 3.27 6.86
N VAL A 63 11.78 2.67 8.05
CA VAL A 63 12.72 1.64 8.49
C VAL A 63 12.47 0.34 7.73
N ASN A 64 11.21 -0.08 7.62
CA ASN A 64 10.78 -1.30 6.93
C ASN A 64 11.01 -1.26 5.41
N LYS A 65 11.24 -0.08 4.83
CA LYS A 65 11.61 0.13 3.42
C LYS A 65 13.10 0.40 3.19
N ALA A 66 13.89 0.53 4.26
CA ALA A 66 15.32 0.75 4.12
C ALA A 66 16.04 -0.55 3.68
N ASP A 67 17.24 -0.41 3.14
CA ASP A 67 18.14 -1.54 2.91
C ASP A 67 18.44 -2.24 4.25
N ASP A 68 18.54 -3.59 4.22
CA ASP A 68 18.65 -4.46 5.40
C ASP A 68 19.85 -4.13 6.31
N ASP A 69 20.85 -3.40 5.81
CA ASP A 69 22.08 -3.02 6.49
C ASP A 69 22.06 -1.59 7.06
N LYS A 70 20.97 -0.84 6.87
CA LYS A 70 20.91 0.57 7.30
C LYS A 70 20.83 0.75 8.81
N TYR A 71 20.12 -0.12 9.51
CA TYR A 71 19.96 -0.06 10.97
C TYR A 71 20.20 -1.44 11.58
N SER A 72 21.03 -1.50 12.61
CA SER A 72 21.19 -2.69 13.42
C SER A 72 20.00 -2.90 14.36
N VAL A 73 19.77 -4.14 14.77
CA VAL A 73 18.73 -4.50 15.78
C VAL A 73 18.94 -3.72 17.08
N GLY A 74 20.19 -3.53 17.51
CA GLY A 74 20.51 -2.77 18.73
C GLY A 74 20.10 -1.30 18.62
N GLU A 75 20.42 -0.65 17.49
CA GLU A 75 20.01 0.74 17.24
C GLU A 75 18.49 0.87 17.16
N LEU A 76 17.79 -0.07 16.53
CA LEU A 76 16.33 -0.04 16.43
C LEU A 76 15.66 -0.18 17.80
N LYS A 77 16.20 -1.03 18.69
CA LYS A 77 15.70 -1.13 20.08
C LYS A 77 15.94 0.15 20.88
N GLU A 78 17.09 0.81 20.67
CA GLU A 78 17.36 2.11 21.30
C GLU A 78 16.39 3.19 20.78
N ILE A 79 16.16 3.22 19.47
CA ILE A 79 15.20 4.14 18.84
C ILE A 79 13.79 3.89 19.38
N ALA A 80 13.38 2.63 19.53
CA ALA A 80 12.08 2.28 20.09
C ALA A 80 11.95 2.78 21.54
N ALA A 81 12.95 2.57 22.39
CA ALA A 81 12.94 3.06 23.77
C ALA A 81 12.89 4.59 23.84
N GLN A 82 13.61 5.29 22.95
CA GLN A 82 13.54 6.75 22.83
C GLN A 82 12.14 7.22 22.38
N TYR A 83 11.52 6.49 21.45
CA TYR A 83 10.17 6.77 20.98
C TYR A 83 9.13 6.57 22.09
N GLU A 84 9.19 5.46 22.81
CA GLU A 84 8.31 5.17 23.95
C GLU A 84 8.42 6.27 25.03
N ALA A 85 9.63 6.72 25.35
CA ALA A 85 9.85 7.84 26.26
C ALA A 85 9.26 9.16 25.72
N PHE A 86 9.37 9.40 24.42
CA PHE A 86 8.77 10.56 23.76
C PHE A 86 7.24 10.52 23.82
N VAL A 87 6.64 9.34 23.63
CA VAL A 87 5.19 9.12 23.77
C VAL A 87 4.73 9.42 25.18
N GLN A 88 5.40 8.88 26.21
CA GLN A 88 5.05 9.13 27.61
C GLN A 88 5.08 10.62 27.98
N GLN A 89 6.06 11.36 27.47
CA GLN A 89 6.17 12.80 27.73
C GLN A 89 5.05 13.63 27.07
N ASN A 90 4.40 13.08 26.04
CA ASN A 90 3.50 13.82 25.17
C ASN A 90 2.07 13.25 25.11
N ILE A 91 1.79 12.14 25.80
CA ILE A 91 0.56 11.37 25.59
C ILE A 91 -0.71 12.19 25.78
N ASP A 92 -0.71 13.16 26.69
CA ASP A 92 -1.85 14.05 26.95
C ASP A 92 -2.17 14.97 25.77
N SER A 93 -1.14 15.37 25.00
CA SER A 93 -1.27 16.23 23.82
C SER A 93 -1.52 15.45 22.52
N LEU A 94 -1.47 14.12 22.56
CA LEU A 94 -1.71 13.27 21.40
C LEU A 94 -3.16 12.82 21.31
N ASN A 95 -3.68 12.74 20.09
CA ASN A 95 -4.98 12.13 19.80
C ASN A 95 -4.86 10.68 19.40
N MET A 96 -3.74 10.32 18.78
CA MET A 96 -3.46 8.99 18.31
C MET A 96 -1.95 8.77 18.25
N VAL A 97 -1.50 7.55 18.51
CA VAL A 97 -0.09 7.17 18.45
C VAL A 97 0.08 5.76 17.89
N SER A 98 0.93 5.59 16.88
CA SER A 98 1.26 4.25 16.36
C SER A 98 2.37 3.59 17.15
N GLU A 99 2.37 2.26 17.18
CA GLU A 99 3.49 1.52 17.74
C GLU A 99 4.76 1.66 16.88
N PHE A 100 5.91 1.30 17.46
CA PHE A 100 7.15 1.16 16.68
C PHE A 100 7.22 -0.21 16.01
N ASP A 101 6.56 -0.34 14.86
CA ASP A 101 6.36 -1.58 14.10
C ASP A 101 7.52 -1.92 13.14
N ALA A 102 8.76 -1.82 13.62
CA ALA A 102 9.93 -2.18 12.81
C ALA A 102 10.02 -3.71 12.64
N VAL A 103 9.65 -4.23 11.47
CA VAL A 103 9.54 -5.67 11.15
C VAL A 103 10.87 -6.41 11.36
N VAL A 104 12.00 -5.73 11.20
CA VAL A 104 13.36 -6.26 11.45
C VAL A 104 13.55 -6.72 12.91
N LEU A 105 12.82 -6.14 13.87
CA LEU A 105 12.87 -6.55 15.28
C LEU A 105 12.14 -7.87 15.54
N GLY A 106 11.32 -8.33 14.59
CA GLY A 106 10.57 -9.57 14.66
C GLY A 106 9.23 -9.41 15.38
N ARG A 107 8.27 -10.26 14.98
CA ARG A 107 6.90 -10.27 15.52
C ARG A 107 6.85 -10.44 17.03
N GLU A 108 7.60 -11.40 17.57
CA GLU A 108 7.64 -11.67 19.02
C GLU A 108 8.07 -10.44 19.83
N TRP A 109 9.02 -9.65 19.31
CA TRP A 109 9.47 -8.44 19.98
C TRP A 109 8.38 -7.35 19.95
N ILE A 110 7.71 -7.16 18.81
CA ILE A 110 6.61 -6.18 18.68
C ILE A 110 5.45 -6.56 19.61
N GLU A 111 5.05 -7.83 19.63
CA GLU A 111 3.99 -8.34 20.51
C GLU A 111 4.35 -8.17 21.99
N ALA A 112 5.60 -8.48 22.38
CA ALA A 112 6.06 -8.24 23.75
C ALA A 112 6.00 -6.75 24.12
N ARG A 113 6.36 -5.83 23.22
CA ARG A 113 6.22 -4.39 23.49
C ARG A 113 4.78 -3.93 23.62
N ARG A 114 3.85 -4.58 22.89
CA ARG A 114 2.42 -4.29 23.06
C ARG A 114 1.98 -4.55 24.49
N GLU A 115 2.35 -5.70 25.04
CA GLU A 115 2.04 -6.09 26.42
C GLU A 115 2.80 -5.26 27.47
N ASP A 116 4.09 -5.00 27.24
CA ASP A 116 4.94 -4.34 28.24
C ASP A 116 4.75 -2.82 28.34
N PHE A 117 4.21 -2.16 27.31
CA PHE A 117 4.14 -0.70 27.24
C PHE A 117 2.87 -0.18 26.58
N TRP A 118 2.49 -0.72 25.42
CA TRP A 118 1.38 -0.13 24.67
C TRP A 118 0.02 -0.39 25.32
N GLU A 119 -0.13 -1.44 26.12
CA GLU A 119 -1.34 -1.67 26.95
C GLU A 119 -1.55 -0.63 28.04
N ASP A 120 -0.50 0.09 28.47
CA ASP A 120 -0.62 1.20 29.43
C ASP A 120 -1.06 2.51 28.76
N ILE A 121 -1.03 2.58 27.42
CA ILE A 121 -1.49 3.73 26.66
C ILE A 121 -3.03 3.70 26.56
N PRO A 122 -3.73 4.84 26.74
CA PRO A 122 -5.19 4.87 26.62
C PRO A 122 -5.70 4.22 25.33
N ASP A 123 -6.65 3.28 25.46
CA ASP A 123 -7.20 2.47 24.36
C ASP A 123 -7.73 3.28 23.17
N ASP A 124 -8.16 4.52 23.41
CA ASP A 124 -8.68 5.41 22.37
C ASP A 124 -7.58 6.12 21.57
N LYS A 125 -6.34 6.14 22.08
CA LYS A 125 -5.17 6.75 21.45
C LYS A 125 -4.24 5.73 20.79
N PHE A 126 -4.12 4.54 21.35
CA PHE A 126 -3.19 3.54 20.83
C PHE A 126 -3.62 2.99 19.46
N LEU A 127 -2.66 2.90 18.53
CA LEU A 127 -2.84 2.39 17.18
C LEU A 127 -1.82 1.27 16.88
N PRO A 128 -2.15 0.00 17.14
CA PRO A 128 -1.36 -1.12 16.64
C PRO A 128 -1.45 -1.19 15.12
N ILE A 129 -0.34 -1.53 14.46
CA ILE A 129 -0.22 -1.66 13.02
C ILE A 129 -0.35 -3.13 12.62
N TRP A 130 -1.24 -3.38 11.66
CA TRP A 130 -1.34 -4.68 11.02
C TRP A 130 -0.40 -4.77 9.81
N HIS A 131 0.36 -5.86 9.76
CA HIS A 131 1.21 -6.24 8.64
C HIS A 131 0.57 -7.40 7.88
N ALA A 132 0.44 -7.27 6.57
CA ALA A 132 -0.26 -8.27 5.78
C ALA A 132 0.46 -9.62 5.73
N GLU A 133 1.78 -9.62 5.93
CA GLU A 133 2.60 -10.82 6.07
C GLU A 133 2.19 -11.70 7.25
N TRP A 134 1.47 -11.15 8.23
CA TRP A 134 0.96 -11.88 9.39
C TRP A 134 -0.45 -12.46 9.17
N GLY A 135 -1.04 -12.20 8.01
CA GLY A 135 -2.30 -12.77 7.59
C GLY A 135 -3.53 -12.09 8.17
N VAL A 136 -4.70 -12.45 7.63
CA VAL A 136 -6.00 -11.88 8.02
C VAL A 136 -6.46 -12.38 9.40
N GLU A 137 -5.96 -13.54 9.85
CA GLU A 137 -6.23 -14.06 11.20
C GLU A 137 -5.68 -13.12 12.27
N GLU A 138 -4.48 -12.58 12.05
CA GLU A 138 -3.90 -11.57 12.94
C GLU A 138 -4.71 -10.27 12.93
N LEU A 139 -5.20 -9.86 11.77
CA LEU A 139 -6.07 -8.69 11.66
C LEU A 139 -7.35 -8.85 12.49
N ASP A 140 -7.98 -10.03 12.45
CA ASP A 140 -9.17 -10.34 13.25
C ASP A 140 -8.84 -10.38 14.76
N SER A 141 -7.69 -10.95 15.14
CA SER A 141 -7.19 -10.95 16.53
C SER A 141 -6.99 -9.54 17.09
N LEU A 142 -6.31 -8.68 16.32
CA LEU A 142 -6.13 -7.28 16.70
C LEU A 142 -7.47 -6.55 16.84
N ALA A 143 -8.45 -6.87 15.98
CA ALA A 143 -9.77 -6.22 16.00
C ALA A 143 -10.60 -6.61 17.21
N GLN A 144 -10.39 -7.80 17.75
CA GLN A 144 -11.01 -8.24 19.00
C GLN A 144 -10.37 -7.57 20.23
N ARG A 145 -9.06 -7.30 20.21
CA ARG A 145 -8.31 -6.78 21.36
C ARG A 145 -8.29 -5.27 21.45
N TYR A 146 -8.17 -4.57 20.31
CA TYR A 146 -7.94 -3.13 20.29
C TYR A 146 -9.12 -2.37 19.66
N LYS A 147 -9.42 -1.21 20.24
CA LYS A 147 -10.47 -0.31 19.73
C LYS A 147 -10.15 0.23 18.34
N ARG A 148 -8.86 0.35 18.00
CA ARG A 148 -8.38 0.95 16.76
C ARG A 148 -7.24 0.12 16.15
N ILE A 149 -7.14 0.10 14.82
CA ILE A 149 -6.05 -0.61 14.10
C ILE A 149 -5.58 0.22 12.91
N GLY A 150 -4.26 0.26 12.71
CA GLY A 150 -3.60 0.83 11.56
C GLY A 150 -3.49 -0.18 10.41
N ILE A 151 -3.98 0.21 9.24
CA ILE A 151 -3.97 -0.60 8.02
C ILE A 151 -3.02 0.07 7.02
N THR A 152 -1.97 -0.65 6.65
CA THR A 152 -0.91 -0.18 5.73
C THR A 152 -1.21 -0.48 4.26
N GLN A 153 -2.09 -1.46 4.00
CA GLN A 153 -2.47 -1.89 2.66
C GLN A 153 -3.91 -2.41 2.60
N THR A 154 -4.56 -2.22 1.46
CA THR A 154 -5.94 -2.68 1.21
C THR A 154 -6.02 -3.77 0.15
N ASP A 155 -4.88 -4.27 -0.30
CA ASP A 155 -4.78 -5.41 -1.20
C ASP A 155 -3.76 -6.41 -0.68
N LEU A 156 -4.02 -7.70 -0.92
CA LEU A 156 -3.14 -8.80 -0.59
C LEU A 156 -3.21 -9.84 -1.70
N ASP A 157 -2.08 -10.12 -2.36
CA ASP A 157 -1.98 -11.06 -3.49
C ASP A 157 -3.02 -10.82 -4.59
N GLY A 158 -3.31 -9.55 -4.89
CA GLY A 158 -4.30 -9.13 -5.89
C GLY A 158 -5.76 -9.25 -5.44
N ARG A 159 -6.03 -9.62 -4.18
CA ARG A 159 -7.36 -9.59 -3.58
C ARG A 159 -7.61 -8.26 -2.89
N ASN A 160 -8.78 -7.69 -3.13
CA ASN A 160 -9.25 -6.49 -2.45
C ASN A 160 -9.68 -6.84 -1.01
N LEU A 161 -9.05 -6.21 -0.01
CA LEU A 161 -9.35 -6.41 1.41
C LEU A 161 -10.54 -5.58 1.90
N ALA A 162 -11.06 -4.64 1.09
CA ALA A 162 -12.12 -3.74 1.54
C ALA A 162 -13.37 -4.45 2.12
N PRO A 163 -13.87 -5.57 1.56
CA PRO A 163 -14.97 -6.31 2.17
C PRO A 163 -14.65 -6.83 3.58
N ILE A 164 -13.43 -7.33 3.79
CA ILE A 164 -12.96 -7.89 5.08
C ILE A 164 -12.82 -6.76 6.11
N LEU A 165 -12.22 -5.63 5.71
CA LEU A 165 -12.05 -4.46 6.57
C LEU A 165 -13.41 -3.88 7.00
N ASN A 166 -14.36 -3.80 6.08
CA ASN A 166 -15.73 -3.37 6.38
C ASN A 166 -16.48 -4.37 7.28
N GLU A 167 -16.20 -5.67 7.14
CA GLU A 167 -16.74 -6.69 8.02
C GLU A 167 -16.20 -6.57 9.45
N ILE A 168 -14.90 -6.36 9.62
CA ILE A 168 -14.27 -6.11 10.93
C ILE A 168 -14.93 -4.94 11.64
N THR A 169 -15.09 -3.81 10.94
CA THR A 169 -15.74 -2.61 11.48
C THR A 169 -17.16 -2.92 11.96
N ARG A 170 -17.93 -3.70 11.18
CA ARG A 170 -19.31 -4.08 11.53
C ARG A 170 -19.39 -5.10 12.65
N LYS A 171 -18.45 -6.05 12.70
CA LYS A 171 -18.44 -7.18 13.64
C LYS A 171 -17.99 -6.76 15.04
N TYR A 172 -16.95 -5.92 15.12
CA TYR A 172 -16.31 -5.57 16.38
C TYR A 172 -16.46 -4.10 16.77
N GLY A 173 -16.89 -3.23 15.84
CA GLY A 173 -16.89 -1.79 16.08
C GLY A 173 -15.50 -1.15 16.06
N THR A 174 -14.48 -1.89 15.59
CA THR A 174 -13.09 -1.43 15.51
C THR A 174 -12.96 -0.23 14.57
N LEU A 175 -12.24 0.80 15.02
CA LEU A 175 -11.94 1.99 14.24
C LEU A 175 -10.72 1.75 13.36
N LEU A 176 -10.91 1.78 12.04
CA LEU A 176 -9.81 1.57 11.10
C LEU A 176 -9.12 2.89 10.76
N HIS A 177 -7.79 2.91 10.85
CA HIS A 177 -6.95 4.01 10.39
C HIS A 177 -6.12 3.59 9.16
N GLY A 178 -6.24 4.32 8.05
CA GLY A 178 -5.40 4.09 6.87
C GLY A 178 -4.05 4.78 6.99
N VAL A 179 -2.97 4.02 7.22
CA VAL A 179 -1.61 4.57 7.35
C VAL A 179 -1.02 4.82 5.97
N ALA A 180 -0.47 6.01 5.75
CA ALA A 180 0.12 6.42 4.47
C ALA A 180 -0.82 6.18 3.27
N MET A 181 -2.12 6.37 3.46
CA MET A 181 -3.13 6.11 2.45
C MET A 181 -3.07 7.19 1.37
N THR A 182 -2.94 6.79 0.11
CA THR A 182 -2.72 7.73 -1.02
C THR A 182 -3.74 7.60 -2.15
N LYS A 183 -4.56 6.53 -2.14
CA LYS A 183 -5.48 6.21 -3.23
C LYS A 183 -6.93 6.58 -2.86
N PRO A 184 -7.54 7.58 -3.51
CA PRO A 184 -8.92 8.01 -3.21
C PRO A 184 -9.97 6.90 -3.35
N ALA A 185 -9.79 5.98 -4.31
CA ALA A 185 -10.70 4.85 -4.48
C ALA A 185 -10.72 3.92 -3.26
N GLU A 186 -9.58 3.69 -2.62
CA GLU A 186 -9.47 2.86 -1.42
C GLU A 186 -10.00 3.60 -0.18
N MET A 187 -9.82 4.93 -0.12
CA MET A 187 -10.44 5.79 0.90
C MET A 187 -11.98 5.75 0.84
N ALA A 188 -12.54 5.66 -0.36
CA ALA A 188 -13.99 5.56 -0.55
C ALA A 188 -14.54 4.15 -0.29
N ALA A 189 -13.76 3.09 -0.55
CA ALA A 189 -14.22 1.70 -0.50
C ALA A 189 -14.30 1.09 0.91
N VAL A 190 -13.50 1.58 1.86
CA VAL A 190 -13.45 1.07 3.24
C VAL A 190 -14.07 2.09 4.20
N THR A 191 -14.75 1.62 5.24
CA THR A 191 -15.34 2.43 6.32
C THR A 191 -14.24 2.90 7.29
N TRP A 192 -13.34 3.74 6.79
CA TRP A 192 -12.29 4.35 7.60
C TRP A 192 -12.86 5.29 8.66
N ASP A 193 -12.36 5.16 9.90
CA ASP A 193 -12.53 6.20 10.92
C ASP A 193 -11.62 7.40 10.58
N SER A 194 -10.37 7.12 10.23
CA SER A 194 -9.41 8.13 9.82
C SER A 194 -8.38 7.61 8.82
N VAL A 195 -7.69 8.52 8.12
CA VAL A 195 -6.58 8.19 7.21
C VAL A 195 -5.48 9.23 7.33
N ALA A 196 -4.21 8.83 7.19
CA ALA A 196 -3.07 9.74 7.16
C ALA A 196 -2.42 9.75 5.76
N SER A 197 -2.08 10.92 5.24
CA SER A 197 -1.41 11.04 3.95
C SER A 197 -0.38 12.17 3.89
N THR A 198 0.76 11.90 3.27
CA THR A 198 1.77 12.91 2.88
C THR A 198 1.61 13.33 1.40
N SER A 199 0.63 12.77 0.68
CA SER A 199 0.48 13.01 -0.77
C SER A 199 0.14 14.46 -1.12
N TRP A 200 -0.39 15.24 -0.17
CA TRP A 200 -0.64 16.67 -0.36
C TRP A 200 0.63 17.50 -0.55
N ILE A 201 1.80 16.98 -0.14
CA ILE A 201 3.12 17.63 -0.28
C ILE A 201 3.68 17.47 -1.71
N SER A 202 3.13 16.55 -2.51
CA SER A 202 3.65 16.20 -3.83
C SER A 202 3.86 17.38 -4.80
N PRO A 203 3.06 18.47 -4.79
CA PRO A 203 3.33 19.66 -5.58
C PRO A 203 4.69 20.29 -5.28
N SER A 204 5.09 20.34 -4.01
CA SER A 204 6.40 20.88 -3.62
C SER A 204 7.52 19.90 -3.95
N GLN A 205 7.36 18.61 -3.66
CA GLN A 205 8.44 17.63 -3.90
C GLN A 205 8.66 17.29 -5.38
N TYR A 206 7.59 17.19 -6.16
CA TYR A 206 7.62 16.66 -7.51
C TYR A 206 7.10 17.63 -8.57
N GLY A 207 6.53 18.77 -8.19
CA GLY A 207 5.98 19.76 -9.13
C GLY A 207 4.61 19.39 -9.68
N ASP A 208 3.88 18.52 -8.99
CA ASP A 208 2.52 18.11 -9.37
C ASP A 208 1.49 19.24 -9.17
N THR A 209 0.30 19.05 -9.76
CA THR A 209 -0.90 19.81 -9.42
C THR A 209 -2.00 18.83 -9.03
N ILE A 210 -2.55 18.94 -7.82
CA ILE A 210 -3.66 18.11 -7.35
C ILE A 210 -4.90 18.99 -7.28
N VAL A 211 -6.00 18.53 -7.90
CA VAL A 211 -7.23 19.32 -8.05
C VAL A 211 -8.43 18.47 -7.68
N TRP A 212 -9.24 18.95 -6.74
CA TRP A 212 -10.59 18.43 -6.53
C TRP A 212 -11.52 18.95 -7.63
N THR A 213 -12.08 18.03 -8.42
CA THR A 213 -12.92 18.37 -9.58
C THR A 213 -14.42 18.49 -9.26
N GLY A 214 -14.80 18.40 -7.98
CA GLY A 214 -16.19 18.23 -7.54
C GLY A 214 -16.65 16.78 -7.44
N ARG A 215 -15.94 15.84 -8.09
CA ARG A 215 -16.26 14.40 -8.08
C ARG A 215 -15.08 13.51 -7.73
N GLU A 216 -13.90 13.86 -8.23
CA GLU A 216 -12.67 13.12 -7.99
C GLU A 216 -11.50 14.03 -7.67
N LEU A 217 -10.56 13.51 -6.88
CA LEU A 217 -9.26 14.14 -6.65
C LEU A 217 -8.32 13.76 -7.79
N LYS A 218 -8.04 14.70 -8.68
CA LYS A 218 -7.23 14.47 -9.87
C LYS A 218 -5.81 14.98 -9.69
N ARG A 219 -4.84 14.09 -9.88
CA ARG A 219 -3.41 14.42 -9.85
C ARG A 219 -2.87 14.59 -11.27
N TYR A 220 -2.23 15.73 -11.51
CA TYR A 220 -1.53 16.05 -12.75
C TYR A 220 -0.02 16.06 -12.47
N PRO A 221 0.75 15.15 -13.09
CA PRO A 221 2.21 15.15 -12.96
C PRO A 221 2.85 16.45 -13.45
N LYS A 222 4.09 16.75 -13.00
CA LYS A 222 4.89 17.93 -13.43
C LYS A 222 4.81 18.25 -14.93
N LYS A 223 4.84 17.24 -15.80
CA LYS A 223 4.76 17.38 -17.26
C LYS A 223 3.47 18.07 -17.75
N TYR A 224 2.37 17.91 -17.03
CA TYR A 224 1.05 18.41 -17.39
C TYR A 224 0.57 19.56 -16.49
N LYS A 225 1.43 20.07 -15.59
CA LYS A 225 1.05 21.07 -14.58
C LYS A 225 0.51 22.36 -15.20
N ASP A 226 1.13 22.86 -16.27
CA ASP A 226 0.76 24.14 -16.88
C ASP A 226 -0.61 24.04 -17.57
N GLN A 227 -0.86 22.91 -18.25
CA GLN A 227 -2.15 22.62 -18.85
C GLN A 227 -3.24 22.48 -17.77
N ALA A 228 -2.94 21.79 -16.67
CA ALA A 228 -3.87 21.59 -15.57
C ALA A 228 -4.25 22.93 -14.90
N ARG A 229 -3.25 23.76 -14.61
CA ARG A 229 -3.45 25.05 -13.93
C ARG A 229 -4.27 26.02 -14.79
N LYS A 230 -3.99 26.10 -16.09
CA LYS A 230 -4.82 26.89 -17.02
C LYS A 230 -6.24 26.35 -17.14
N ARG A 231 -6.39 25.03 -17.21
CA ARG A 231 -7.71 24.37 -17.32
C ARG A 231 -8.60 24.64 -16.11
N HIS A 232 -8.02 24.66 -14.92
CA HIS A 232 -8.74 24.80 -13.65
C HIS A 232 -8.67 26.22 -13.07
N ARG A 233 -8.25 27.20 -13.88
CA ARG A 233 -8.10 28.59 -13.46
C ARG A 233 -9.36 29.14 -12.79
N THR A 234 -10.53 28.92 -13.38
CA THR A 234 -11.82 29.38 -12.85
C THR A 234 -12.08 28.78 -11.47
N LEU A 235 -11.80 27.49 -11.28
CA LEU A 235 -11.98 26.81 -9.99
C LEU A 235 -11.08 27.42 -8.92
N PHE A 236 -9.83 27.77 -9.24
CA PHE A 236 -8.93 28.42 -8.28
C PHE A 236 -9.54 29.74 -7.79
N GLN A 237 -10.05 30.56 -8.71
CA GLN A 237 -10.65 31.86 -8.39
C GLN A 237 -11.94 31.70 -7.58
N GLU A 238 -12.83 30.78 -7.99
CA GLU A 238 -14.10 30.50 -7.29
C GLU A 238 -13.87 29.97 -5.87
N SER A 239 -12.80 29.19 -5.66
CA SER A 239 -12.40 28.68 -4.35
C SER A 239 -11.57 29.68 -3.52
N GLY A 240 -11.33 30.90 -4.02
CA GLY A 240 -10.66 31.98 -3.28
C GLY A 240 -9.12 31.96 -3.33
N PHE A 241 -8.52 31.21 -4.27
CA PHE A 241 -7.08 31.13 -4.45
C PHE A 241 -6.58 32.04 -5.58
N ASP A 242 -5.32 32.48 -5.49
CA ASP A 242 -4.67 33.30 -6.49
C ASP A 242 -4.24 32.45 -7.69
N ALA A 243 -5.09 32.44 -8.72
CA ALA A 243 -4.87 31.67 -9.94
C ALA A 243 -3.59 32.07 -10.70
N ASP A 244 -3.17 33.34 -10.62
CA ASP A 244 -1.95 33.81 -11.28
C ASP A 244 -0.70 33.26 -10.59
N LYS A 245 -0.69 33.25 -9.26
CA LYS A 245 0.38 32.61 -8.48
C LYS A 245 0.44 31.10 -8.72
N ILE A 246 -0.72 30.43 -8.77
CA ILE A 246 -0.78 29.00 -9.06
C ILE A 246 -0.22 28.70 -10.45
N GLU A 247 -0.62 29.46 -11.47
CA GLU A 247 -0.10 29.31 -12.84
C GLU A 247 1.40 29.60 -12.93
N ALA A 248 1.90 30.62 -12.23
CA ALA A 248 3.32 30.92 -12.11
C ALA A 248 4.10 29.84 -11.34
N GLY A 249 3.41 28.97 -10.61
CA GLY A 249 4.01 27.89 -9.83
C GLY A 249 4.58 28.32 -8.49
N ASP A 250 3.96 29.31 -7.86
CA ASP A 250 4.18 29.59 -6.45
C ASP A 250 3.87 28.35 -5.61
N ASN A 251 4.89 27.81 -4.94
CA ASN A 251 4.76 26.56 -4.20
C ASN A 251 3.78 26.68 -3.04
N ASN A 252 3.71 27.84 -2.38
CA ASN A 252 2.83 28.03 -1.23
C ASN A 252 1.38 28.05 -1.67
N GLU A 253 1.03 28.84 -2.69
CA GLU A 253 -0.35 28.93 -3.17
C GLU A 253 -0.84 27.58 -3.75
N VAL A 254 0.04 26.83 -4.43
CA VAL A 254 -0.29 25.50 -4.94
C VAL A 254 -0.51 24.49 -3.80
N LEU A 255 0.29 24.55 -2.72
CA LEU A 255 0.11 23.68 -1.55
C LEU A 255 -1.17 24.03 -0.79
N ARG A 256 -1.47 25.32 -0.57
CA ARG A 256 -2.73 25.77 0.05
C ARG A 256 -3.95 25.25 -0.72
N PHE A 257 -3.95 25.40 -2.05
CA PHE A 257 -5.01 24.84 -2.90
C PHE A 257 -5.09 23.31 -2.83
N THR A 258 -3.94 22.64 -2.69
CA THR A 258 -3.88 21.19 -2.56
C THR A 258 -4.47 20.73 -1.23
N ILE A 259 -4.18 21.41 -0.11
CA ILE A 259 -4.79 21.15 1.20
C ILE A 259 -6.32 21.22 1.08
N TRP A 260 -6.83 22.31 0.49
CA TRP A 260 -8.26 22.48 0.23
C TRP A 260 -8.82 21.33 -0.60
N SER A 261 -8.15 20.94 -1.69
CA SER A 261 -8.61 19.83 -2.55
C SER A 261 -8.73 18.51 -1.79
N TRP A 262 -7.80 18.23 -0.88
CA TRP A 262 -7.83 17.04 -0.03
C TRP A 262 -8.95 17.10 1.03
N GLN A 263 -9.20 18.26 1.62
CA GLN A 263 -10.33 18.48 2.53
C GLN A 263 -11.68 18.26 1.81
N GLN A 264 -11.81 18.73 0.56
CA GLN A 264 -13.00 18.49 -0.26
C GLN A 264 -13.22 17.00 -0.55
N LEU A 265 -12.16 16.24 -0.83
CA LEU A 265 -12.26 14.78 -0.97
C LEU A 265 -12.78 14.13 0.32
N ALA A 266 -12.21 14.48 1.47
CA ALA A 266 -12.64 13.92 2.76
C ALA A 266 -14.12 14.24 3.05
N ALA A 267 -14.54 15.49 2.83
CA ALA A 267 -15.93 15.91 2.98
C ALA A 267 -16.88 15.19 2.01
N SER A 268 -16.46 15.01 0.75
CA SER A 268 -17.20 14.24 -0.26
C SER A 268 -17.44 12.80 0.19
N ILE A 269 -16.42 12.11 0.71
CA ILE A 269 -16.55 10.73 1.18
C ILE A 269 -17.54 10.65 2.34
N GLU A 270 -17.49 11.60 3.27
CA GLU A 270 -18.41 11.65 4.42
C GLU A 270 -19.87 11.86 4.00
N GLN A 271 -20.11 12.77 3.07
CA GLN A 271 -21.45 13.01 2.52
C GLN A 271 -22.04 11.76 1.85
N HIS A 272 -21.23 10.99 1.12
CA HIS A 272 -21.69 9.76 0.47
C HIS A 272 -21.93 8.61 1.47
N ARG A 273 -21.37 8.68 2.68
CA ARG A 273 -21.60 7.68 3.75
C ARG A 273 -22.84 8.00 4.60
N SER A 274 -23.29 9.25 4.62
CA SER A 274 -24.48 9.65 5.38
C SER A 274 -25.76 9.13 4.69
N PRO A 275 -26.61 8.33 5.37
CA PRO A 275 -27.79 7.71 4.76
C PRO A 275 -28.98 8.66 4.52
N GLU A 276 -28.79 9.98 4.53
CA GLU A 276 -29.87 10.95 4.33
C GLU A 276 -29.65 11.78 3.06
N HIS A 277 -30.13 11.26 1.94
CA HIS A 277 -30.84 12.03 0.90
C HIS A 277 -31.47 11.04 -0.11
N PRO A 278 -32.73 10.62 0.09
CA PRO A 278 -33.46 10.00 -0.99
C PRO A 278 -33.70 11.09 -2.03
N VAL A 279 -32.98 11.02 -3.15
CA VAL A 279 -33.37 11.76 -4.34
C VAL A 279 -34.73 11.19 -4.76
N THR A 280 -35.80 11.87 -4.33
CA THR A 280 -37.15 11.66 -4.82
C THR A 280 -37.20 12.04 -6.30
N THR A 281 -36.92 11.09 -7.18
CA THR A 281 -37.49 11.11 -8.53
C THR A 281 -38.84 10.42 -8.48
N SER A 282 -39.87 11.23 -8.32
CA SER A 282 -41.27 10.86 -8.48
C SER A 282 -41.56 10.58 -9.96
N ALA A 283 -41.86 9.33 -10.29
CA ALA A 283 -42.73 8.93 -11.40
C ALA A 283 -43.26 7.53 -11.05
N SER A 284 -44.42 7.40 -10.40
CA SER A 284 -45.73 7.20 -11.06
C SER A 284 -45.60 6.41 -12.37
N GLY A 285 -45.99 5.15 -12.51
CA GLY A 285 -46.58 4.18 -11.59
C GLY A 285 -46.95 2.89 -12.34
N VAL A 286 -47.55 1.94 -11.59
CA VAL A 286 -48.45 0.85 -12.03
C VAL A 286 -47.72 -0.33 -12.75
N LEU A 287 -47.65 -1.59 -12.30
CA LEU A 287 -48.46 -2.51 -11.47
C LEU A 287 -47.51 -3.42 -10.65
N SER A 288 -47.60 -3.55 -9.32
CA SER A 288 -48.42 -4.52 -8.56
C SER A 288 -48.51 -5.95 -9.11
N THR A 289 -48.00 -6.95 -8.37
CA THR A 289 -48.84 -8.03 -7.77
C THR A 289 -48.03 -9.03 -6.91
N PHE A 290 -48.35 -9.05 -5.61
CA PHE A 290 -48.47 -10.17 -4.63
C PHE A 290 -47.27 -11.14 -4.41
N SER A 291 -46.94 -11.64 -3.20
CA SER A 291 -47.71 -11.77 -1.95
C SER A 291 -46.78 -11.87 -0.72
N GLN A 292 -47.35 -11.53 0.43
CA GLN A 292 -46.81 -11.53 1.79
C GLN A 292 -46.67 -12.93 2.42
N MET A 293 -45.68 -12.99 3.34
CA MET A 293 -45.60 -13.72 4.62
C MET A 293 -45.48 -15.25 4.68
N GLN A 294 -44.44 -15.73 5.37
CA GLN A 294 -44.60 -16.37 6.70
C GLN A 294 -43.28 -16.53 7.47
N GLU A 295 -43.26 -16.05 8.72
CA GLU A 295 -42.33 -16.46 9.77
C GLU A 295 -42.64 -17.90 10.20
N GLY A 296 -41.59 -18.69 10.43
CA GLY A 296 -41.67 -20.08 10.89
C GLY A 296 -40.56 -20.42 11.87
N VAL A 297 -40.86 -20.12 13.14
CA VAL A 297 -40.47 -20.79 14.41
C VAL A 297 -39.28 -21.77 14.39
N VAL A 298 -38.31 -21.45 15.24
CA VAL A 298 -37.18 -22.31 15.67
C VAL A 298 -37.69 -23.40 16.60
N ASP A 299 -37.42 -24.66 16.25
CA ASP A 299 -37.74 -25.83 17.09
C ASP A 299 -36.61 -26.08 18.10
N THR A 300 -36.87 -25.76 19.38
CA THR A 300 -36.05 -26.20 20.51
C THR A 300 -36.69 -27.43 21.13
N THR A 301 -36.07 -28.60 20.91
CA THR A 301 -36.34 -29.79 21.73
C THR A 301 -35.08 -30.23 22.48
N THR A 302 -35.32 -30.51 23.75
CA THR A 302 -34.42 -30.82 24.86
C THR A 302 -33.63 -32.11 24.65
N GLY A 303 -32.32 -32.06 24.88
CA GLY A 303 -31.44 -33.23 25.02
C GLY A 303 -30.53 -33.04 26.24
N GLU A 304 -30.60 -33.99 27.16
CA GLU A 304 -30.05 -33.98 28.51
C GLU A 304 -28.53 -33.74 28.59
N MET A 305 -28.10 -33.03 29.65
CA MET A 305 -26.70 -32.94 30.06
C MET A 305 -26.22 -34.31 30.55
N VAL A 306 -25.31 -34.94 29.82
CA VAL A 306 -24.54 -36.08 30.31
C VAL A 306 -23.09 -35.65 30.48
N ASN A 307 -22.67 -35.49 31.73
CA ASN A 307 -21.26 -35.44 32.10
C ASN A 307 -20.62 -36.79 31.79
N GLY A 308 -19.87 -36.86 30.68
CA GLY A 308 -19.09 -38.03 30.31
C GLY A 308 -17.79 -37.59 29.64
N VAL A 309 -16.68 -37.72 30.35
CA VAL A 309 -15.33 -37.61 29.80
C VAL A 309 -15.22 -38.62 28.66
N THR A 310 -15.22 -38.16 27.41
CA THR A 310 -15.10 -39.02 26.23
C THR A 310 -13.63 -39.32 25.97
N THR A 311 -13.25 -40.57 26.26
CA THR A 311 -12.02 -41.20 25.77
C THR A 311 -11.92 -41.04 24.25
N PRO A 312 -10.75 -40.71 23.66
CA PRO A 312 -10.63 -40.55 22.22
C PRO A 312 -10.95 -41.88 21.54
N THR A 313 -11.97 -41.90 20.70
CA THR A 313 -12.25 -43.05 19.83
C THR A 313 -11.06 -43.26 18.87
N PRO A 314 -10.61 -44.51 18.68
CA PRO A 314 -9.51 -44.80 17.76
C PRO A 314 -9.93 -44.38 16.34
N ARG A 315 -9.22 -43.38 15.79
CA ARG A 315 -9.43 -42.93 14.41
C ARG A 315 -9.12 -44.09 13.48
N ARG A 316 -10.12 -44.49 12.68
CA ARG A 316 -9.98 -45.52 11.66
C ARG A 316 -8.91 -45.08 10.66
N GLU A 317 -7.76 -45.74 10.65
CA GLU A 317 -6.71 -45.47 9.66
C GLU A 317 -7.27 -45.75 8.25
N ARG A 318 -7.30 -44.68 7.44
CA ARG A 318 -7.69 -44.76 6.03
C ARG A 318 -6.42 -44.83 5.20
N THR A 319 -6.42 -45.68 4.17
CA THR A 319 -5.40 -45.67 3.13
C THR A 319 -5.30 -44.26 2.54
N ARG A 320 -4.17 -43.60 2.75
CA ARG A 320 -3.91 -42.26 2.24
C ARG A 320 -3.61 -42.35 0.74
N THR A 321 -4.38 -41.64 -0.07
CA THR A 321 -4.11 -41.50 -1.51
C THR A 321 -3.52 -40.12 -1.77
N ASN A 322 -2.56 -40.03 -2.69
CA ASN A 322 -1.97 -38.76 -3.08
C ASN A 322 -3.05 -37.83 -3.65
N LEU A 323 -2.90 -36.53 -3.39
CA LEU A 323 -3.81 -35.52 -3.93
C LEU A 323 -3.80 -35.58 -5.47
N PRO A 324 -4.96 -35.47 -6.15
CA PRO A 324 -5.07 -35.62 -7.60
C PRO A 324 -4.15 -34.69 -8.41
N VAL A 325 -3.73 -33.58 -7.80
CA VAL A 325 -2.92 -32.51 -8.41
C VAL A 325 -1.41 -32.85 -8.40
N ILE A 326 -0.94 -33.75 -7.53
CA ILE A 326 0.49 -34.02 -7.31
C ILE A 326 0.83 -35.47 -7.71
N GLY A 327 1.71 -35.62 -8.69
CA GLY A 327 2.38 -36.86 -9.07
C GLY A 327 3.82 -36.92 -8.58
N LEU A 328 4.41 -38.12 -8.60
CA LEU A 328 5.84 -38.33 -8.38
C LEU A 328 6.44 -38.86 -9.70
N VAL A 329 7.51 -38.21 -10.17
CA VAL A 329 8.35 -38.68 -11.28
C VAL A 329 9.69 -39.08 -10.69
N GLN A 330 10.18 -40.27 -11.01
CA GLN A 330 11.51 -40.70 -10.58
C GLN A 330 12.54 -40.22 -11.60
N GLU A 331 13.47 -39.37 -11.16
CA GLU A 331 14.62 -38.98 -11.96
C GLU A 331 15.87 -39.73 -11.46
N LYS A 332 16.71 -40.19 -12.39
CA LYS A 332 17.94 -40.92 -12.07
C LYS A 332 19.07 -39.92 -11.81
N GLU A 333 19.50 -39.82 -10.56
CA GLU A 333 20.69 -39.06 -10.20
C GLU A 333 21.90 -40.00 -10.13
N VAL A 334 22.96 -39.66 -10.86
CA VAL A 334 24.25 -40.34 -10.76
C VAL A 334 25.05 -39.66 -9.65
N TYR A 335 25.38 -40.39 -8.58
CA TYR A 335 26.22 -39.89 -7.50
C TYR A 335 27.44 -40.79 -7.34
N THR A 336 28.56 -40.19 -6.94
CA THR A 336 29.80 -40.93 -6.67
C THR A 336 29.80 -41.38 -5.21
N ASP A 337 29.91 -42.68 -4.98
CA ASP A 337 29.93 -43.25 -3.63
C ASP A 337 31.22 -42.86 -2.89
N PRO A 338 31.16 -42.25 -1.69
CA PRO A 338 32.35 -41.81 -0.96
C PRO A 338 33.31 -42.94 -0.54
N GLU A 339 32.85 -44.20 -0.47
CA GLU A 339 33.69 -45.33 -0.01
C GLU A 339 34.46 -46.00 -1.15
N ASP A 340 33.88 -46.09 -2.35
CA ASP A 340 34.45 -46.85 -3.47
C ASP A 340 34.84 -45.99 -4.69
N GLY A 341 34.46 -44.72 -4.73
CA GLY A 341 34.77 -43.81 -5.84
C GLY A 341 34.08 -44.15 -7.17
N VAL A 342 33.14 -45.10 -7.17
CA VAL A 342 32.39 -45.54 -8.35
C VAL A 342 31.05 -44.79 -8.44
N ASN A 343 30.68 -44.36 -9.65
CA ASN A 343 29.41 -43.71 -9.93
C ASN A 343 28.25 -44.74 -9.83
N LYS A 344 27.30 -44.49 -8.93
CA LYS A 344 26.08 -45.30 -8.75
C LYS A 344 24.85 -44.44 -9.09
N GLU A 345 23.82 -45.07 -9.64
CA GLU A 345 22.54 -44.39 -9.94
C GLU A 345 21.58 -44.54 -8.75
N ARG A 346 20.95 -43.45 -8.30
CA ARG A 346 19.81 -43.49 -7.38
C ARG A 346 18.59 -42.80 -7.99
N ASN A 347 17.41 -43.38 -7.77
CA ASN A 347 16.15 -42.77 -8.20
C ASN A 347 15.71 -41.75 -7.15
N ILE A 348 15.65 -40.46 -7.52
CA ILE A 348 15.08 -39.40 -6.70
C ILE A 348 13.62 -39.18 -7.11
N PRO A 349 12.66 -39.21 -6.16
CA PRO A 349 11.29 -38.81 -6.45
C PRO A 349 11.18 -37.29 -6.52
N LEU A 350 10.87 -36.76 -7.72
CA LEU A 350 10.53 -35.37 -7.94
C LEU A 350 9.01 -35.18 -8.01
N LEU A 351 8.54 -34.08 -7.43
CA LEU A 351 7.13 -33.69 -7.48
C LEU A 351 6.79 -33.16 -8.88
N THR A 352 5.73 -33.67 -9.48
CA THR A 352 5.15 -33.13 -10.72
C THR A 352 3.68 -32.79 -10.52
N THR A 353 3.16 -31.84 -11.27
CA THR A 353 1.72 -31.57 -11.29
C THR A 353 1.01 -32.46 -12.31
N ARG A 354 -0.10 -33.10 -11.92
CA ARG A 354 -0.98 -33.82 -12.87
C ARG A 354 -1.99 -32.84 -13.46
N SER A 355 -1.99 -32.69 -14.78
CA SER A 355 -2.82 -31.73 -15.51
C SER A 355 -4.27 -32.20 -15.78
N GLN A 356 -4.83 -33.11 -14.99
CA GLN A 356 -6.22 -33.52 -15.23
C GLN A 356 -7.20 -32.48 -14.67
N SER A 357 -7.99 -31.88 -15.56
CA SER A 357 -9.03 -30.91 -15.21
C SER A 357 -10.10 -31.56 -14.33
N MET A 358 -10.17 -31.16 -13.05
CA MET A 358 -11.24 -31.56 -12.12
C MET A 358 -12.55 -30.77 -12.35
N ARG A 359 -12.65 -30.02 -13.45
CA ARG A 359 -13.81 -29.17 -13.74
C ARG A 359 -14.96 -30.02 -14.26
N VAL A 360 -16.09 -30.00 -13.55
CA VAL A 360 -17.32 -30.69 -13.96
C VAL A 360 -18.13 -29.77 -14.87
N CYS A 361 -18.49 -30.26 -16.06
CA CYS A 361 -19.18 -29.48 -17.09
C CYS A 361 -20.48 -28.83 -16.59
N ALA A 362 -21.27 -29.53 -15.76
CA ALA A 362 -22.52 -29.01 -15.18
C ALA A 362 -22.35 -27.70 -14.38
N THR A 363 -21.18 -27.43 -13.84
CA THR A 363 -20.87 -26.23 -13.04
C THR A 363 -20.05 -25.19 -13.78
N CYS A 364 -19.75 -25.43 -15.06
CA CYS A 364 -18.91 -24.54 -15.86
C CYS A 364 -19.68 -23.28 -16.27
N PHE A 365 -19.06 -22.10 -16.12
CA PHE A 365 -19.61 -20.82 -16.61
C PHE A 365 -20.00 -20.86 -18.10
N LEU A 366 -19.31 -21.69 -18.89
CA LEU A 366 -19.56 -21.85 -20.32
C LEU A 366 -20.61 -22.94 -20.63
N ALA A 367 -21.27 -23.56 -19.65
CA ALA A 367 -22.16 -24.71 -19.86
C ALA A 367 -23.19 -24.50 -20.99
N GLN A 368 -23.80 -23.32 -21.05
CA GLN A 368 -24.83 -22.99 -22.05
C GLN A 368 -24.29 -22.70 -23.46
N LYS A 369 -22.98 -22.46 -23.59
CA LYS A 369 -22.33 -22.04 -24.85
C LYS A 369 -21.14 -22.92 -25.25
N CYS A 370 -20.82 -23.94 -24.44
CA CYS A 370 -19.67 -24.82 -24.66
C CYS A 370 -20.03 -25.87 -25.72
N PRO A 371 -19.28 -25.96 -26.84
CA PRO A 371 -19.55 -26.95 -27.89
C PRO A 371 -19.38 -28.41 -27.44
N ALA A 372 -18.65 -28.62 -26.35
CA ALA A 372 -18.31 -29.93 -25.77
C ALA A 372 -18.96 -30.15 -24.39
N PHE A 373 -20.12 -29.54 -24.15
CA PHE A 373 -20.84 -29.72 -22.88
C PHE A 373 -21.43 -31.13 -22.77
N ASP A 374 -21.15 -31.80 -21.66
CA ASP A 374 -21.80 -33.05 -21.25
C ASP A 374 -22.11 -32.98 -19.75
N LYS A 375 -23.37 -33.25 -19.38
CA LYS A 375 -23.92 -32.95 -18.05
C LYS A 375 -23.21 -33.73 -16.93
N ASP A 376 -22.81 -34.96 -17.19
CA ASP A 376 -22.28 -35.88 -16.18
C ASP A 376 -20.79 -36.19 -16.38
N ALA A 377 -20.09 -35.36 -17.16
CA ALA A 377 -18.67 -35.52 -17.47
C ALA A 377 -17.79 -34.38 -16.94
N ASN A 378 -16.50 -34.70 -16.77
CA ASN A 378 -15.46 -33.70 -16.61
C ASN A 378 -15.21 -32.97 -17.92
N CYS A 379 -14.60 -31.80 -17.84
CA CYS A 379 -14.29 -30.96 -18.99
C CYS A 379 -13.51 -31.75 -20.04
N GLN A 380 -14.04 -31.79 -21.26
CA GLN A 380 -13.41 -32.50 -22.39
C GLN A 380 -12.13 -31.81 -22.87
N TYR A 381 -11.96 -30.51 -22.61
CA TYR A 381 -10.77 -29.76 -22.99
C TYR A 381 -9.68 -29.90 -21.93
N ASP A 382 -8.59 -30.54 -22.31
CA ASP A 382 -7.35 -30.56 -21.55
C ASP A 382 -6.41 -29.45 -22.02
N ILE A 383 -5.68 -28.82 -21.09
CA ILE A 383 -4.68 -27.79 -21.39
C ILE A 383 -3.33 -28.27 -20.84
N PRO A 384 -2.69 -29.26 -21.50
CA PRO A 384 -1.46 -29.87 -21.01
C PRO A 384 -0.24 -29.02 -21.41
N VAL A 385 -0.15 -27.80 -20.89
CA VAL A 385 0.99 -26.90 -21.14
C VAL A 385 2.00 -27.06 -20.01
N GLU A 386 3.17 -27.61 -20.33
CA GLU A 386 4.32 -27.67 -19.43
C GLU A 386 5.45 -26.77 -19.95
N VAL A 387 5.91 -25.85 -19.11
CA VAL A 387 7.05 -24.97 -19.42
C VAL A 387 8.23 -25.36 -18.54
N LYS A 388 9.18 -26.10 -19.13
CA LYS A 388 10.37 -26.61 -18.44
C LYS A 388 11.67 -26.09 -19.04
N THR A 389 11.63 -25.54 -20.26
CA THR A 389 12.81 -25.07 -20.99
C THR A 389 12.64 -23.63 -21.51
N LYS A 390 13.75 -22.91 -21.74
CA LYS A 390 13.72 -21.55 -22.33
C LYS A 390 12.95 -21.48 -23.67
N PRO A 391 13.11 -22.43 -24.63
CA PRO A 391 12.32 -22.43 -25.85
C PRO A 391 10.81 -22.60 -25.62
N GLN A 392 10.41 -23.39 -24.61
CA GLN A 392 9.00 -23.54 -24.25
C GLN A 392 8.41 -22.26 -23.67
N MET A 393 9.20 -21.52 -22.87
CA MET A 393 8.78 -20.21 -22.35
C MET A 393 8.62 -19.19 -23.48
N GLN A 394 9.56 -19.15 -24.42
CA GLN A 394 9.47 -18.28 -25.61
C GLN A 394 8.25 -18.64 -26.48
N ALA A 395 7.99 -19.93 -26.70
CA ALA A 395 6.81 -20.39 -27.44
C ALA A 395 5.49 -19.98 -26.76
N LEU A 396 5.41 -20.10 -25.42
CA LEU A 396 4.25 -19.65 -24.66
C LEU A 396 4.06 -18.14 -24.79
N GLN A 397 5.12 -17.35 -24.66
CA GLN A 397 5.04 -15.89 -24.78
C GLN A 397 4.60 -15.44 -26.17
N ASN A 398 5.13 -16.08 -27.22
CA ASN A 398 4.69 -15.81 -28.59
C ASN A 398 3.20 -16.13 -28.76
N ALA A 399 2.72 -17.28 -28.26
CA ALA A 399 1.31 -17.63 -28.30
C ALA A 399 0.42 -16.63 -27.52
N LEU A 400 0.88 -16.13 -26.36
CA LEU A 400 0.16 -15.10 -25.60
C LEU A 400 0.10 -13.76 -26.36
N ILE A 401 1.20 -13.35 -26.99
CA ILE A 401 1.25 -12.12 -27.82
C ILE A 401 0.31 -12.26 -29.01
N GLU A 402 0.32 -13.39 -29.70
CA GLU A 402 -0.58 -13.66 -30.84
C GLU A 402 -2.06 -13.61 -30.43
N MET A 403 -2.42 -14.24 -29.30
CA MET A 403 -3.79 -14.19 -28.77
C MET A 403 -4.21 -12.75 -28.42
N GLN A 404 -3.34 -11.97 -27.75
CA GLN A 404 -3.66 -10.58 -27.45
C GLN A 404 -3.74 -9.71 -28.70
N MET A 405 -2.88 -9.96 -29.70
CA MET A 405 -2.94 -9.27 -30.98
C MET A 405 -4.26 -9.56 -31.69
N GLN A 406 -4.73 -10.81 -31.72
CA GLN A 406 -6.04 -11.16 -32.28
C GLN A 406 -7.19 -10.42 -31.58
N ARG A 407 -7.15 -10.30 -30.24
CA ARG A 407 -8.16 -9.54 -29.48
C ARG A 407 -8.16 -8.07 -29.87
N VAL A 408 -6.99 -7.43 -29.92
CA VAL A 408 -6.84 -6.02 -30.32
C VAL A 408 -7.35 -5.80 -31.75
N LEU A 409 -6.97 -6.65 -32.70
CA LEU A 409 -7.41 -6.54 -34.09
C LEU A 409 -8.92 -6.72 -34.23
N PHE A 410 -9.53 -7.64 -33.48
CA PHE A 410 -10.98 -7.82 -33.48
C PHE A 410 -11.71 -6.61 -32.90
N MET A 411 -11.23 -6.04 -31.80
CA MET A 411 -11.79 -4.81 -31.23
C MET A 411 -11.62 -3.61 -32.17
N LYS A 412 -10.50 -3.51 -32.89
CA LYS A 412 -10.31 -2.48 -33.91
C LYS A 412 -11.32 -2.61 -35.06
N MET A 413 -11.56 -3.85 -35.52
CA MET A 413 -12.58 -4.13 -36.53
C MET A 413 -13.99 -3.75 -36.03
N ALA A 414 -14.31 -4.04 -34.77
CA ALA A 414 -15.58 -3.63 -34.17
C ALA A 414 -15.72 -2.11 -34.07
N GLU A 415 -14.64 -1.40 -33.72
CA GLU A 415 -14.58 0.06 -33.69
C GLU A 415 -14.85 0.66 -35.09
N ASP A 416 -14.21 0.11 -36.13
CA ASP A 416 -14.39 0.57 -37.51
C ASP A 416 -15.83 0.35 -38.00
N LEU A 417 -16.43 -0.79 -37.66
CA LEU A 417 -17.82 -1.12 -38.02
C LEU A 417 -18.86 -0.29 -37.25
N THR A 418 -18.51 0.26 -36.09
CA THR A 418 -19.41 1.06 -35.23
C THR A 418 -19.26 2.57 -35.42
N GLY A 419 -18.52 3.00 -36.45
CA GLY A 419 -18.40 4.40 -36.85
C GLY A 419 -17.08 5.07 -36.44
N GLY A 420 -16.07 4.31 -36.01
CA GLY A 420 -14.70 4.78 -35.84
C GLY A 420 -14.47 5.70 -34.63
N TYR A 421 -15.40 5.74 -33.68
CA TYR A 421 -15.20 6.43 -32.41
C TYR A 421 -14.23 5.64 -31.54
N ALA A 422 -13.26 6.32 -30.93
CA ALA A 422 -12.26 5.67 -30.09
C ALA A 422 -12.92 4.94 -28.90
N ASP A 423 -12.74 3.62 -28.83
CA ASP A 423 -13.17 2.81 -27.70
C ASP A 423 -12.07 2.78 -26.60
N PRO A 424 -12.36 3.25 -25.38
CA PRO A 424 -11.43 3.16 -24.25
C PRO A 424 -10.94 1.71 -23.97
N ASN A 425 -11.78 0.70 -24.26
CA ASN A 425 -11.42 -0.70 -24.08
C ASN A 425 -10.36 -1.14 -25.10
N LEU A 426 -10.47 -0.69 -26.36
CA LEU A 426 -9.46 -0.96 -27.38
C LEU A 426 -8.11 -0.35 -26.98
N SER A 427 -8.13 0.89 -26.49
CA SER A 427 -6.91 1.58 -26.03
C SER A 427 -6.23 0.81 -24.89
N GLY A 428 -7.00 0.32 -23.91
CA GLY A 428 -6.48 -0.49 -22.82
C GLY A 428 -5.90 -1.84 -23.27
N GLU A 429 -6.44 -2.44 -24.33
CA GLU A 429 -5.94 -3.72 -24.87
C GLU A 429 -4.68 -3.52 -25.73
N ILE A 430 -4.56 -2.38 -26.42
CA ILE A 430 -3.33 -1.94 -27.08
C ILE A 430 -2.20 -1.77 -26.04
N ASP A 431 -2.47 -1.12 -24.90
CA ASP A 431 -1.48 -0.95 -23.83
C ASP A 431 -1.03 -2.31 -23.24
N ARG A 432 -1.95 -3.27 -23.10
CA ARG A 432 -1.61 -4.62 -22.63
C ARG A 432 -0.75 -5.38 -23.64
N LEU A 433 -1.05 -5.26 -24.94
CA LEU A 433 -0.24 -5.84 -25.99
C LEU A 433 1.19 -5.26 -25.99
N GLN A 434 1.33 -3.94 -25.86
CA GLN A 434 2.63 -3.28 -25.77
C GLN A 434 3.45 -3.77 -24.57
N LYS A 435 2.81 -3.97 -23.41
CA LYS A 435 3.46 -4.53 -22.21
C LYS A 435 3.96 -5.96 -22.44
N LEU A 436 3.18 -6.83 -23.09
CA LEU A 436 3.62 -8.19 -23.38
C LEU A 436 4.79 -8.23 -24.36
N VAL A 437 4.76 -7.40 -25.40
CA VAL A 437 5.87 -7.27 -26.36
C VAL A 437 7.14 -6.75 -25.66
N LYS A 438 7.02 -5.78 -24.75
CA LYS A 438 8.14 -5.28 -23.95
C LYS A 438 8.77 -6.38 -23.12
N VAL A 439 7.97 -7.14 -22.35
CA VAL A 439 8.47 -8.25 -21.53
C VAL A 439 9.17 -9.33 -22.36
N SER A 440 8.60 -9.70 -23.52
CA SER A 440 9.23 -10.66 -24.44
C SER A 440 10.56 -10.15 -25.00
N THR A 441 10.64 -8.85 -25.31
CA THR A 441 11.87 -8.21 -25.83
C THR A 441 12.96 -8.14 -24.77
N GLU A 442 12.61 -7.79 -23.52
CA GLU A 442 13.55 -7.76 -22.39
C GLU A 442 14.10 -9.15 -22.06
N LEU A 443 13.28 -10.20 -22.19
CA LEU A 443 13.72 -11.59 -21.98
C LEU A 443 14.54 -12.15 -23.14
N ALA A 444 14.38 -11.62 -24.36
CA ALA A 444 15.21 -11.95 -25.51
C ALA A 444 16.57 -11.25 -25.48
N GLN A 445 16.68 -10.14 -24.74
CA GLN A 445 17.96 -9.48 -24.47
C GLN A 445 18.73 -10.30 -23.41
N ASP A 446 19.58 -11.24 -23.86
CA ASP A 446 20.67 -11.83 -23.06
C ASP A 446 21.66 -10.71 -22.68
N SER A 447 21.27 -9.86 -21.73
CA SER A 447 22.16 -8.86 -21.15
C SER A 447 22.96 -9.53 -20.03
N PHE A 448 24.20 -9.86 -20.37
CA PHE A 448 25.20 -10.28 -19.42
C PHE A 448 25.51 -9.11 -18.47
N SER A 449 24.87 -9.10 -17.29
CA SER A 449 25.20 -8.18 -16.21
C SER A 449 26.28 -8.78 -15.32
N VAL A 450 27.53 -8.34 -15.52
CA VAL A 450 28.61 -8.62 -14.57
C VAL A 450 28.45 -7.68 -13.38
N LYS A 451 27.94 -8.21 -12.27
CA LYS A 451 27.99 -7.51 -10.98
C LYS A 451 29.39 -7.68 -10.40
N LEU A 452 30.28 -6.73 -10.67
CA LEU A 452 31.63 -6.70 -10.10
C LEU A 452 31.58 -5.90 -8.79
N GLU A 453 31.48 -6.60 -7.65
CA GLU A 453 31.61 -5.97 -6.33
C GLU A 453 33.09 -5.88 -5.95
N ALA A 454 33.67 -4.69 -6.12
CA ALA A 454 35.01 -4.39 -5.64
C ALA A 454 34.93 -3.62 -4.31
N LYS A 455 35.23 -4.29 -3.20
CA LYS A 455 35.52 -3.63 -1.92
C LYS A 455 36.96 -3.10 -1.94
N GLY A 456 37.11 -1.81 -2.20
CA GLY A 456 38.38 -1.09 -2.05
C GLY A 456 38.32 -0.13 -0.87
N ASN A 457 39.00 -0.47 0.23
CA ASN A 457 39.36 0.50 1.27
C ASN A 457 40.57 1.30 0.81
N GLY A 458 40.44 2.63 0.70
CA GLY A 458 41.59 3.54 0.66
C GLY A 458 41.63 4.46 -0.56
N GLY A 459 41.76 5.76 -0.26
CA GLY A 459 41.70 6.86 -1.22
C GLY A 459 42.74 6.77 -2.34
N GLY A 460 42.25 6.90 -3.56
CA GLY A 460 43.04 7.02 -4.78
C GLY A 460 42.09 7.05 -5.98
N ALA A 461 42.24 8.06 -6.84
CA ALA A 461 41.39 8.38 -7.98
C ALA A 461 40.75 7.15 -8.66
N GLY A 462 39.42 7.18 -8.75
CA GLY A 462 38.55 6.08 -9.13
C GLY A 462 38.96 5.37 -10.42
N MET A 463 39.04 4.04 -10.33
CA MET A 463 39.36 3.13 -11.41
C MET A 463 38.36 3.22 -12.59
N ILE A 464 37.15 3.76 -12.35
CA ILE A 464 36.12 4.03 -13.36
C ILE A 464 36.55 5.13 -14.36
N SER A 465 37.29 6.17 -13.91
CA SER A 465 37.83 7.18 -14.82
C SER A 465 38.94 6.64 -15.74
N ARG A 466 39.52 5.47 -15.44
CA ARG A 466 40.51 4.82 -16.31
C ARG A 466 39.87 3.93 -17.37
N ILE A 467 38.63 3.46 -17.17
CA ILE A 467 37.96 2.53 -18.08
C ILE A 467 37.04 3.27 -19.07
N PHE A 468 36.37 4.35 -18.65
CA PHE A 468 35.34 5.01 -19.48
C PHE A 468 35.61 6.48 -19.83
N GLY A 469 36.81 6.99 -19.53
CA GLY A 469 37.18 8.38 -19.79
C GLY A 469 36.44 9.38 -18.88
N LYS A 470 36.94 10.62 -18.84
CA LYS A 470 36.45 11.67 -17.93
C LYS A 470 34.98 12.05 -18.17
N ASP A 471 34.49 11.91 -19.40
CA ASP A 471 33.18 12.47 -19.80
C ASP A 471 31.98 11.60 -19.40
N ALA A 472 32.17 10.29 -19.17
CA ALA A 472 31.09 9.39 -18.78
C ALA A 472 30.68 9.57 -17.30
N GLY A 473 31.60 10.01 -16.45
CA GLY A 473 31.33 10.29 -15.03
C GLY A 473 30.49 11.56 -14.83
N GLU A 474 30.65 12.54 -15.71
CA GLU A 474 29.91 13.81 -15.62
C GLU A 474 28.46 13.65 -16.12
N GLN A 475 28.20 12.81 -17.13
CA GLN A 475 26.85 12.59 -17.67
C GLN A 475 25.93 11.73 -16.77
N MET A 476 26.47 10.88 -15.88
CA MET A 476 25.63 10.18 -14.89
C MET A 476 25.31 11.03 -13.66
N THR A 477 26.00 12.15 -13.48
CA THR A 477 25.74 13.10 -12.38
C THR A 477 24.63 14.10 -12.74
N SER A 478 24.15 14.10 -14.00
CA SER A 478 23.13 15.05 -14.50
C SER A 478 21.69 14.53 -14.47
N LEU A 479 21.40 13.39 -13.83
CA LEU A 479 20.02 13.07 -13.47
C LEU A 479 19.65 13.87 -12.21
N GLU A 480 18.73 14.82 -12.36
CA GLU A 480 18.17 15.62 -11.27
C GLU A 480 17.69 14.69 -10.15
N ARG A 481 18.45 14.65 -9.06
CA ARG A 481 18.00 14.02 -7.82
C ARG A 481 16.79 14.80 -7.31
N PRO A 482 15.77 14.13 -6.76
CA PRO A 482 14.65 14.81 -6.11
C PRO A 482 15.21 15.79 -5.06
N VAL A 483 14.76 17.04 -5.13
CA VAL A 483 15.23 18.10 -4.24
C VAL A 483 14.72 17.79 -2.83
N SER A 484 15.60 17.80 -1.84
CA SER A 484 15.19 17.61 -0.45
C SER A 484 14.25 18.75 -0.03
N ALA A 485 13.27 18.43 0.82
CA ALA A 485 12.31 19.41 1.35
C ALA A 485 13.01 20.65 1.96
N ASP A 486 14.21 20.46 2.50
CA ASP A 486 15.03 21.51 3.14
C ASP A 486 15.51 22.56 2.14
N ARG A 487 15.98 22.14 0.95
CA ARG A 487 16.44 23.08 -0.09
C ARG A 487 15.31 23.87 -0.75
N MET A 488 14.09 23.32 -0.73
CA MET A 488 12.91 23.98 -1.31
C MET A 488 12.40 25.13 -0.44
N ILE A 489 12.51 25.01 0.88
CA ILE A 489 12.15 26.07 1.84
C ILE A 489 13.24 27.16 1.86
N GLU A 490 14.53 26.79 1.81
CA GLU A 490 15.65 27.75 1.71
C GLU A 490 15.61 28.64 0.45
N SER A 491 15.05 28.14 -0.65
CA SER A 491 14.97 28.87 -1.92
C SER A 491 13.71 29.74 -2.08
N SER A 492 12.70 29.54 -1.24
CA SER A 492 11.45 30.31 -1.24
C SER A 492 11.26 31.21 0.00
N SER A 493 12.04 30.96 1.05
CA SER A 493 12.07 31.72 2.29
C SER A 493 13.54 31.87 2.65
N GLY A 494 14.08 33.09 2.64
CA GLY A 494 15.48 33.39 2.95
C GLY A 494 15.87 33.16 4.42
N PHE A 495 15.47 32.04 5.01
CA PHE A 495 15.73 31.64 6.38
C PHE A 495 16.50 30.32 6.38
N ILE A 496 17.78 30.40 6.75
CA ILE A 496 18.53 29.26 7.26
C ILE A 496 18.04 29.09 8.70
N ASP A 497 17.29 28.03 8.98
CA ASP A 497 16.99 27.67 10.37
C ASP A 497 17.44 26.23 10.61
N ALA A 498 18.74 26.11 10.88
CA ALA A 498 19.16 25.08 11.81
C ALA A 498 18.71 25.58 13.18
N GLU A 499 17.71 24.92 13.78
CA GLU A 499 17.21 25.28 15.10
C GLU A 499 18.32 25.01 16.14
N ILE A 500 19.17 26.02 16.33
CA ILE A 500 20.13 26.14 17.43
C ILE A 500 19.51 27.17 18.36
N VAL A 501 18.95 26.72 19.47
CA VAL A 501 18.47 27.62 20.52
C VAL A 501 19.70 28.21 21.21
N ASP A 502 19.90 29.53 21.03
CA ASP A 502 21.02 30.30 21.56
C ASP A 502 21.20 30.13 23.09
N VAL A 503 22.46 30.14 23.50
CA VAL A 503 22.91 30.09 24.90
C VAL A 503 22.72 31.47 25.53
N PRO A 504 21.99 31.62 26.66
CA PRO A 504 21.99 32.87 27.38
C PRO A 504 23.39 33.09 27.97
N THR A 505 24.09 34.12 27.47
CA THR A 505 25.26 34.66 28.14
C THR A 505 24.80 35.25 29.47
N PHE A 506 25.07 34.54 30.56
CA PHE A 506 24.97 35.11 31.89
C PHE A 506 25.99 36.23 32.01
N PHE A 507 25.52 37.49 31.95
CA PHE A 507 26.27 38.60 32.51
C PHE A 507 26.30 38.38 34.03
N SER A 508 27.46 37.95 34.52
CA SER A 508 27.86 38.07 35.90
C SER A 508 27.87 39.56 36.28
N GLN A 509 26.91 39.99 37.09
CA GLN A 509 27.09 41.14 37.96
C GLN A 509 28.04 40.74 39.10
N GLU A 510 29.28 41.19 39.05
CA GLU A 510 30.09 41.53 40.23
C GLU A 510 31.01 42.69 39.83
N GLY A 511 30.87 43.84 40.51
CA GLY A 511 31.68 45.05 40.30
C GLY A 511 30.88 46.34 40.41
#